data_AF-A0A0T6BHC3-F1
#
_entry.id   AF-A0A0T6BHC3-F1
#
_cell.length_a   1.000
_cell.length_b   1.000
_cell.length_c   1.000
_cell.angle_alpha   90.00
_cell.angle_beta   90.00
_cell.angle_gamma   90.00
#
_symmetry.space_group_name_H-M   'P 1'
#
loop_
_entity.id
_entity.type
_entity.pdbx_description
1 polymer ?
#
loop_
_entity_poly.entity_id
_entity_poly.type
_entity_poly.pdbx_seq_one_letter_code
_entity_poly.pdbx_strand_id
1 'polypeptide(L)'
;MIPRRVIDSLKCALCKNGLSIFPIHSYGDTDMVTCGRCPLQNAFLPQREHLYEQLAQHIEFSCRYESDGCIERLKPNELQDHESNCPHKPCSCPILPLGACQWQGDYKDLREHCLEAHAAATLDANQLELDIVTPHEENYVFCQADQTFIGQLKCDVTNNKLYWNVISCDLKPKMMTFSYRVRFTNNAARLEYSSDEYNVRFTDSFDFVICDTTACININDIIVNLNEPTCIICEIDINVTSTISSKPKILQEDEDEMLKALECPVCFDYMVPPIAQCITGHSFCSSHKDSLPEPKLCPAGCASTIGDTRNFLLEQITNIIEYPCKYNKYGCAHTANAKIIKDHEASCIHGPYKCIIETCQWENKYSELKNHLLQNHKDNILEINSITYIIDKSLPDQSNSYVIATNDNIFKLLFKQEADAFLWSLQVVDSNVDFSKYMLELDFTSQNKEKIYIRKQCAPLNNDFDNDVFIELKCNQLRTFINDDLLLYKVRVVEVN
;
A
#
# COMPACT_ATOMS: atom_id res chain seq x y z
N MET A 1 2.42 -4.31 7.28
CA MET A 1 1.17 -3.74 7.88
C MET A 1 1.30 -2.24 8.23
N ILE A 2 0.41 -1.39 7.70
CA ILE A 2 0.35 0.05 8.09
C ILE A 2 -0.21 0.20 9.51
N PRO A 3 0.46 0.89 10.44
CA PRO A 3 -0.03 1.10 11.80
C PRO A 3 -1.38 1.85 11.82
N ARG A 4 -2.32 1.42 12.67
CA ARG A 4 -3.68 2.02 12.78
C ARG A 4 -3.68 3.54 12.93
N ARG A 5 -2.81 4.04 13.80
CA ARG A 5 -2.60 5.49 14.06
C ARG A 5 -2.34 6.29 12.79
N VAL A 6 -1.79 5.65 11.76
CA VAL A 6 -1.49 6.27 10.47
C VAL A 6 -2.72 6.26 9.58
N ILE A 7 -3.45 5.15 9.51
CA ILE A 7 -4.74 5.09 8.81
C ILE A 7 -5.68 6.18 9.37
N ASP A 8 -5.70 6.34 10.68
CA ASP A 8 -6.52 7.35 11.36
C ASP A 8 -6.04 8.79 11.08
N SER A 9 -4.79 8.97 10.62
CA SER A 9 -4.26 10.28 10.19
C SER A 9 -4.61 10.62 8.73
N LEU A 10 -4.94 9.62 7.90
CA LEU A 10 -5.33 9.79 6.49
C LEU A 10 -6.75 10.36 6.37
N LYS A 11 -6.91 11.64 6.70
CA LYS A 11 -8.20 12.33 6.74
C LYS A 11 -8.35 13.32 5.60
N CYS A 12 -9.56 13.37 5.04
CA CYS A 12 -9.97 14.39 4.08
C CYS A 12 -9.90 15.78 4.71
N ALA A 13 -9.29 16.74 4.00
CA ALA A 13 -9.15 18.11 4.47
C ALA A 13 -10.50 18.80 4.71
N LEU A 14 -11.54 18.42 3.94
CA LEU A 14 -12.88 19.03 4.00
C LEU A 14 -13.79 18.34 5.01
N CYS A 15 -14.11 17.05 4.81
CA CYS A 15 -15.08 16.35 5.66
C CYS A 15 -14.48 15.69 6.90
N LYS A 16 -13.14 15.69 7.06
CA LYS A 16 -12.40 15.07 8.17
C LYS A 16 -12.58 13.54 8.31
N ASN A 17 -13.35 12.91 7.44
CA ASN A 17 -13.46 11.45 7.34
C ASN A 17 -12.21 10.85 6.69
N GLY A 18 -12.03 9.53 6.84
CA GLY A 18 -10.95 8.80 6.16
C GLY A 18 -10.95 9.04 4.65
N LEU A 19 -9.75 9.12 4.06
CA LEU A 19 -9.51 9.18 2.61
C LEU A 19 -9.80 7.81 1.96
N SER A 20 -11.05 7.36 2.07
CA SER A 20 -11.47 6.00 1.74
C SER A 20 -12.44 5.91 0.56
N ILE A 21 -12.99 7.03 0.09
CA ILE A 21 -13.91 7.06 -1.06
C ILE A 21 -13.25 7.78 -2.21
N PHE A 22 -13.13 7.09 -3.33
CA PHE A 22 -12.47 7.56 -4.54
C PHE A 22 -13.43 8.39 -5.42
N PRO A 23 -12.92 9.27 -6.30
CA PRO A 23 -11.50 9.60 -6.51
C PRO A 23 -10.90 10.47 -5.39
N ILE A 24 -9.61 10.28 -5.12
CA ILE A 24 -8.83 11.10 -4.18
C ILE A 24 -8.04 12.14 -4.95
N HIS A 25 -8.13 13.40 -4.51
CA HIS A 25 -7.45 14.51 -5.16
C HIS A 25 -6.56 15.26 -4.17
N SER A 26 -5.32 15.51 -4.58
CA SER A 26 -4.41 16.47 -3.98
C SER A 26 -4.40 17.76 -4.81
N TYR A 27 -3.89 18.83 -4.21
CA TYR A 27 -3.83 20.14 -4.84
C TYR A 27 -2.43 20.73 -4.71
N GLY A 28 -1.48 20.23 -5.52
CA GLY A 28 -0.13 20.78 -5.65
C GLY A 28 0.62 20.96 -4.32
N ASP A 29 1.30 22.09 -4.16
CA ASP A 29 2.13 22.44 -2.98
C ASP A 29 1.34 22.64 -1.67
N THR A 30 0.06 22.27 -1.63
CA THR A 30 -0.74 22.29 -0.41
C THR A 30 -0.89 20.88 0.14
N ASP A 31 -0.80 20.72 1.47
CA ASP A 31 -1.17 19.47 2.16
C ASP A 31 -2.69 19.17 2.11
N MET A 32 -3.42 19.83 1.21
CA MET A 32 -4.86 19.66 1.05
C MET A 32 -5.13 18.43 0.19
N VAL A 33 -5.72 17.41 0.81
CA VAL A 33 -6.18 16.20 0.12
C VAL A 33 -7.68 16.01 0.37
N THR A 34 -8.44 15.76 -0.68
CA THR A 34 -9.91 15.61 -0.63
C THR A 34 -10.35 14.25 -1.16
N CYS A 35 -11.36 13.66 -0.53
CA CYS A 35 -11.98 12.41 -0.99
C CYS A 35 -13.16 12.65 -1.93
N GLY A 36 -13.60 11.60 -2.63
CA GLY A 36 -14.73 11.61 -3.57
C GLY A 36 -16.09 11.95 -2.95
N ARG A 37 -16.21 12.00 -1.61
CA ARG A 37 -17.42 12.51 -0.93
C ARG A 37 -17.58 14.03 -1.05
N CYS A 38 -16.49 14.76 -1.27
CA CYS A 38 -16.46 16.22 -1.18
C CYS A 38 -16.43 16.84 -2.59
N PRO A 39 -17.01 18.03 -2.76
CA PRO A 39 -16.94 18.74 -4.04
C PRO A 39 -15.50 19.11 -4.39
N LEU A 40 -15.17 19.00 -5.68
CA LEU A 40 -13.87 19.40 -6.22
C LEU A 40 -13.62 20.89 -5.98
N GLN A 41 -12.42 21.21 -5.53
CA GLN A 41 -12.00 22.60 -5.31
C GLN A 41 -11.42 23.17 -6.61
N ASN A 42 -12.30 23.56 -7.54
CA ASN A 42 -11.95 24.05 -8.89
C ASN A 42 -11.06 25.32 -8.89
N ALA A 43 -10.88 25.98 -7.75
CA ALA A 43 -9.95 27.09 -7.59
C ALA A 43 -8.47 26.65 -7.76
N PHE A 44 -8.20 25.35 -7.63
CA PHE A 44 -6.88 24.74 -7.77
C PHE A 44 -6.91 23.69 -8.90
N LEU A 45 -5.75 23.34 -9.46
CA LEU A 45 -5.64 22.23 -10.40
C LEU A 45 -5.61 20.90 -9.60
N PRO A 46 -6.68 20.08 -9.64
CA PRO A 46 -6.71 18.84 -8.89
C PRO A 46 -5.82 17.78 -9.54
N GLN A 47 -5.01 17.09 -8.75
CA GLN A 47 -4.22 15.95 -9.18
C GLN A 47 -4.79 14.69 -8.53
N ARG A 48 -5.14 13.69 -9.34
CA ARG A 48 -5.72 12.44 -8.82
C ARG A 48 -4.63 11.54 -8.27
N GLU A 49 -4.82 11.07 -7.05
CA GLU A 49 -3.85 10.26 -6.32
C GLU A 49 -3.97 8.77 -6.64
N HIS A 50 -3.64 8.40 -7.88
CA HIS A 50 -3.81 7.02 -8.37
C HIS A 50 -3.10 5.96 -7.54
N LEU A 51 -1.84 6.22 -7.14
CA LEU A 51 -1.06 5.27 -6.34
C LEU A 51 -1.62 5.14 -4.93
N TYR A 52 -2.06 6.25 -4.33
CA TYR A 52 -2.78 6.20 -3.06
C TYR A 52 -4.04 5.34 -3.17
N GLU A 53 -4.85 5.52 -4.21
CA GLU A 53 -6.07 4.74 -4.41
C GLU A 53 -5.78 3.24 -4.52
N GLN A 54 -4.70 2.84 -5.21
CA GLN A 54 -4.25 1.45 -5.28
C GLN A 54 -3.86 0.89 -3.91
N LEU A 55 -3.15 1.67 -3.10
CA LEU A 55 -2.80 1.27 -1.73
C LEU A 55 -4.04 1.18 -0.83
N ALA A 56 -4.92 2.19 -0.91
CA ALA A 56 -6.10 2.32 -0.07
C ALA A 56 -7.10 1.18 -0.28
N GLN A 57 -7.16 0.55 -1.46
CA GLN A 57 -7.99 -0.63 -1.71
C GLN A 57 -7.73 -1.79 -0.74
N HIS A 58 -6.51 -1.87 -0.20
CA HIS A 58 -6.06 -2.93 0.71
C HIS A 58 -6.13 -2.52 2.19
N ILE A 59 -6.63 -1.32 2.49
CA ILE A 59 -6.67 -0.75 3.85
C ILE A 59 -8.11 -0.71 4.35
N GLU A 60 -8.33 -1.14 5.60
CA GLU A 60 -9.62 -0.98 6.29
C GLU A 60 -9.74 0.41 6.93
N PHE A 61 -10.79 1.15 6.57
CA PHE A 61 -11.09 2.47 7.12
C PHE A 61 -12.34 2.41 8.01
N SER A 62 -12.36 3.22 9.06
CA SER A 62 -13.55 3.40 9.91
C SER A 62 -14.70 4.05 9.12
N CYS A 63 -15.92 3.63 9.41
CA CYS A 63 -17.14 4.28 8.93
C CYS A 63 -17.21 5.75 9.37
N ARG A 64 -17.72 6.64 8.49
CA ARG A 64 -17.92 8.06 8.82
C ARG A 64 -18.85 8.33 10.01
N TYR A 65 -19.69 7.35 10.39
CA TYR A 65 -20.59 7.42 11.54
C TYR A 65 -19.99 6.77 12.80
N GLU A 66 -18.65 6.69 12.88
CA GLU A 66 -17.93 6.19 14.06
C GLU A 66 -18.25 7.01 15.32
N SER A 67 -18.45 8.33 15.18
CA SER A 67 -18.92 9.21 16.26
C SER A 67 -20.32 8.85 16.77
N ASP A 68 -21.16 8.30 15.89
CA ASP A 68 -22.55 7.94 16.16
C ASP A 68 -22.68 6.47 16.64
N GLY A 69 -21.54 5.79 16.82
CA GLY A 69 -21.45 4.45 17.40
C GLY A 69 -21.17 3.32 16.41
N CYS A 70 -20.95 3.61 15.13
CA CYS A 70 -20.57 2.57 14.18
C CYS A 70 -19.15 2.05 14.46
N ILE A 71 -18.99 0.74 14.63
CA ILE A 71 -17.70 0.09 14.90
C ILE A 71 -17.08 -0.59 13.66
N GLU A 72 -17.78 -0.55 12.52
CA GLU A 72 -17.36 -1.24 11.31
C GLU A 72 -16.13 -0.56 10.69
N ARG A 73 -15.17 -1.40 10.27
CA ARG A 73 -13.99 -0.99 9.50
C ARG A 73 -13.88 -1.87 8.28
N LEU A 74 -13.91 -1.26 7.10
CA LEU A 74 -14.08 -1.98 5.84
C LEU A 74 -13.14 -1.39 4.78
N LYS A 75 -12.83 -2.20 3.76
CA LYS A 75 -12.09 -1.75 2.57
C LYS A 75 -12.96 -0.75 1.78
N PRO A 76 -12.38 0.19 1.01
CA PRO A 76 -13.10 1.21 0.24
C PRO A 76 -14.36 0.74 -0.50
N ASN A 77 -14.29 -0.38 -1.22
CA ASN A 77 -15.41 -0.91 -1.99
C ASN A 77 -16.60 -1.29 -1.10
N GLU A 78 -16.36 -2.01 -0.01
CA GLU A 78 -17.42 -2.41 0.93
C GLU A 78 -17.87 -1.25 1.81
N LEU A 79 -16.98 -0.30 2.10
CA LEU A 79 -17.26 0.84 2.96
C LEU A 79 -18.27 1.80 2.33
N GLN A 80 -18.22 2.03 1.02
CA GLN A 80 -19.18 2.90 0.35
C GLN A 80 -20.62 2.35 0.43
N ASP A 81 -20.78 1.05 0.19
CA ASP A 81 -22.06 0.37 0.31
C ASP A 81 -22.55 0.36 1.76
N HIS A 82 -21.64 0.12 2.71
CA HIS A 82 -21.93 0.21 4.13
C HIS A 82 -22.35 1.62 4.56
N GLU A 83 -21.66 2.69 4.16
CA GLU A 83 -22.00 4.06 4.53
C GLU A 83 -23.38 4.48 4.02
N SER A 84 -23.80 3.94 2.87
CA SER A 84 -25.13 4.18 2.32
C SER A 84 -26.21 3.49 3.15
N ASN A 85 -25.90 2.31 3.70
CA ASN A 85 -26.79 1.44 4.45
C ASN A 85 -26.45 1.37 5.95
N CYS A 86 -25.74 2.37 6.50
CA CYS A 86 -25.22 2.26 7.86
C CYS A 86 -26.35 2.44 8.87
N PRO A 87 -26.53 1.55 9.86
CA PRO A 87 -27.56 1.71 10.89
C PRO A 87 -27.38 2.97 11.76
N HIS A 88 -26.16 3.49 11.83
CA HIS A 88 -25.83 4.71 12.58
C HIS A 88 -25.94 5.99 11.74
N LYS A 89 -26.37 5.88 10.47
CA LYS A 89 -26.64 7.03 9.61
C LYS A 89 -27.90 7.74 10.12
N PRO A 90 -27.86 9.06 10.38
CA PRO A 90 -29.05 9.80 10.75
C PRO A 90 -30.13 9.73 9.66
N CYS A 91 -31.35 9.41 10.06
CA CYS A 91 -32.51 9.39 9.18
C CYS A 91 -33.27 10.71 9.25
N SER A 92 -33.88 11.11 8.13
CA SER A 92 -34.82 12.24 8.10
C SER A 92 -36.25 11.74 8.29
N CYS A 93 -37.18 12.62 8.66
CA CYS A 93 -38.59 12.23 8.78
C CYS A 93 -39.13 11.67 7.44
N PRO A 94 -39.70 10.44 7.42
CA PRO A 94 -40.20 9.80 6.21
C PRO A 94 -41.63 10.23 5.85
N ILE A 95 -42.28 11.05 6.67
CA ILE A 95 -43.69 11.42 6.49
C ILE A 95 -43.84 12.42 5.35
N LEU A 96 -44.78 12.15 4.45
CA LEU A 96 -45.06 12.99 3.30
C LEU A 96 -45.82 14.28 3.68
N PRO A 97 -45.58 15.40 2.97
CA PRO A 97 -44.58 15.57 1.91
C PRO A 97 -43.14 15.64 2.45
N LEU A 98 -42.21 14.92 1.78
CA LEU A 98 -40.83 14.81 2.26
C LEU A 98 -40.17 16.20 2.38
N GLY A 99 -39.48 16.42 3.50
CA GLY A 99 -38.82 17.69 3.80
C GLY A 99 -39.72 18.77 4.39
N ALA A 100 -41.03 18.55 4.53
CA ALA A 100 -41.89 19.44 5.31
C ALA A 100 -41.56 19.38 6.81
N CYS A 101 -41.22 18.19 7.30
CA CYS A 101 -40.66 18.00 8.63
C CYS A 101 -39.13 18.10 8.57
N GLN A 102 -38.54 18.88 9.49
CA GLN A 102 -37.09 19.14 9.57
C GLN A 102 -36.37 18.22 10.56
N TRP A 103 -37.07 17.22 11.10
CA TRP A 103 -36.48 16.29 12.06
C TRP A 103 -35.42 15.39 11.41
N GLN A 104 -34.31 15.22 12.12
CA GLN A 104 -33.25 14.28 11.80
C GLN A 104 -32.75 13.63 13.09
N GLY A 105 -32.54 12.31 13.09
CA GLY A 105 -32.14 11.56 14.29
C GLY A 105 -31.76 10.11 14.03
N ASP A 106 -31.49 9.35 15.11
CA ASP A 106 -31.32 7.90 15.06
C ASP A 106 -32.68 7.24 14.72
N TYR A 107 -32.66 6.10 14.01
CA TYR A 107 -33.86 5.33 13.69
C TYR A 107 -34.65 4.91 14.94
N LYS A 108 -33.98 4.71 16.08
CA LYS A 108 -34.64 4.39 17.36
C LYS A 108 -35.57 5.51 17.84
N ASP A 109 -35.22 6.75 17.53
CA ASP A 109 -35.96 7.93 17.95
C ASP A 109 -37.06 8.30 16.95
N LEU A 110 -37.07 7.68 15.76
CA LEU A 110 -38.00 7.97 14.67
C LEU A 110 -39.45 7.73 15.09
N ARG A 111 -39.73 6.64 15.79
CA ARG A 111 -41.09 6.32 16.24
C ARG A 111 -41.61 7.35 17.23
N GLU A 112 -40.79 7.73 18.21
CA GLU A 112 -41.16 8.73 19.22
C GLU A 112 -41.45 10.07 18.55
N HIS A 113 -40.58 10.49 17.63
CA HIS A 113 -40.81 11.67 16.79
C HIS A 113 -42.14 11.59 16.03
N CYS A 114 -42.42 10.48 15.33
CA CYS A 114 -43.64 10.31 14.56
C CYS A 114 -44.89 10.28 15.44
N LEU A 115 -44.83 9.73 16.65
CA LEU A 115 -45.96 9.78 17.59
C LEU A 115 -46.27 11.20 18.05
N GLU A 116 -45.25 12.01 18.31
CA GLU A 116 -45.42 13.38 18.80
C GLU A 116 -45.83 14.36 17.69
N ALA A 117 -45.21 14.26 16.52
CA ALA A 117 -45.37 15.22 15.42
C ALA A 117 -46.34 14.75 14.33
N HIS A 118 -46.54 13.44 14.17
CA HIS A 118 -47.23 12.81 13.04
C HIS A 118 -48.11 11.63 13.47
N ALA A 119 -48.88 11.78 14.55
CA ALA A 119 -49.68 10.70 15.14
C ALA A 119 -50.57 9.97 14.13
N ALA A 120 -51.15 10.68 13.15
CA ALA A 120 -52.00 10.09 12.11
C ALA A 120 -51.25 9.16 11.13
N ALA A 121 -49.93 9.30 11.00
CA ALA A 121 -49.10 8.46 10.14
C ALA A 121 -48.36 7.36 10.91
N THR A 122 -48.69 7.17 12.21
CA THR A 122 -48.11 6.12 13.05
C THR A 122 -49.16 5.03 13.30
N LEU A 123 -48.83 3.77 13.01
CA LEU A 123 -49.76 2.65 13.19
C LEU A 123 -49.47 1.90 14.49
N ASP A 124 -50.39 1.97 15.45
CA ASP A 124 -50.24 1.30 16.76
C ASP A 124 -50.58 -0.21 16.73
N ALA A 125 -51.37 -0.65 15.75
CA ALA A 125 -51.79 -2.05 15.57
C ALA A 125 -51.39 -2.62 14.20
N ASN A 126 -50.46 -1.98 13.50
CA ASN A 126 -50.08 -2.30 12.12
C ASN A 126 -51.27 -2.36 11.13
N GLN A 127 -52.35 -1.65 11.45
CA GLN A 127 -53.60 -1.62 10.69
C GLN A 127 -53.93 -0.19 10.26
N LEU A 128 -54.43 -0.04 9.04
CA LEU A 128 -54.90 1.23 8.48
C LEU A 128 -56.17 1.03 7.65
N GLU A 129 -57.01 2.06 7.59
CA GLU A 129 -58.16 2.10 6.68
C GLU A 129 -57.68 2.53 5.29
N LEU A 130 -57.92 1.68 4.30
CA LEU A 130 -57.39 1.85 2.95
C LEU A 130 -58.37 2.63 2.07
N ASP A 131 -57.93 3.79 1.55
CA ASP A 131 -58.60 4.47 0.43
C ASP A 131 -58.13 3.83 -0.89
N ILE A 132 -59.06 3.46 -1.76
CA ILE A 132 -58.77 2.96 -3.13
C ILE A 132 -59.45 3.81 -4.20
N VAL A 133 -60.13 4.88 -3.79
CA VAL A 133 -60.96 5.74 -4.63
C VAL A 133 -60.19 6.99 -5.03
N THR A 134 -59.36 7.54 -4.14
CA THR A 134 -58.55 8.73 -4.43
C THR A 134 -57.09 8.38 -4.69
N PRO A 135 -56.43 9.03 -5.66
CA PRO A 135 -55.00 8.84 -5.88
C PRO A 135 -54.21 9.53 -4.76
N HIS A 136 -53.38 8.77 -4.06
CA HIS A 136 -52.57 9.26 -2.95
C HIS A 136 -51.29 8.45 -2.80
N GLU A 137 -50.33 9.03 -2.08
CA GLU A 137 -49.07 8.43 -1.69
C GLU A 137 -48.83 8.77 -0.23
N GLU A 138 -48.62 7.75 0.61
CA GLU A 138 -48.53 7.89 2.05
C GLU A 138 -47.45 6.98 2.61
N ASN A 139 -46.72 7.50 3.60
CA ASN A 139 -45.71 6.75 4.34
C ASN A 139 -46.17 6.63 5.78
N TYR A 140 -46.19 5.40 6.29
CA TYR A 140 -46.63 5.05 7.62
C TYR A 140 -45.48 4.47 8.43
N VAL A 141 -45.36 4.86 9.70
CA VAL A 141 -44.37 4.30 10.63
C VAL A 141 -45.07 3.34 11.59
N PHE A 142 -44.52 2.14 11.77
CA PHE A 142 -45.07 1.14 12.67
C PHE A 142 -43.97 0.30 13.31
N CYS A 143 -44.30 -0.42 14.39
CA CYS A 143 -43.32 -1.21 15.12
C CYS A 143 -43.81 -2.63 15.38
N GLN A 144 -42.92 -3.59 15.18
CA GLN A 144 -43.18 -4.99 15.49
C GLN A 144 -41.94 -5.63 16.10
N ALA A 145 -42.10 -6.31 17.25
CA ALA A 145 -41.01 -6.95 18.00
C ALA A 145 -39.82 -6.01 18.28
N ASP A 146 -40.10 -4.78 18.76
CA ASP A 146 -39.12 -3.72 19.06
C ASP A 146 -38.29 -3.21 17.86
N GLN A 147 -38.78 -3.44 16.64
CA GLN A 147 -38.17 -2.93 15.40
C GLN A 147 -39.11 -1.95 14.70
N THR A 148 -38.58 -0.83 14.24
CA THR A 148 -39.32 0.17 13.46
C THR A 148 -39.31 -0.18 11.98
N PHE A 149 -40.46 -0.04 11.34
CA PHE A 149 -40.66 -0.24 9.90
C PHE A 149 -41.42 0.95 9.30
N ILE A 150 -41.18 1.20 8.02
CA ILE A 150 -41.92 2.15 7.20
C ILE A 150 -42.71 1.37 6.16
N GLY A 151 -44.03 1.55 6.15
CA GLY A 151 -44.92 1.07 5.11
C GLY A 151 -45.21 2.22 4.15
N GLN A 152 -44.78 2.10 2.90
CA GLN A 152 -45.13 3.06 1.86
C GLN A 152 -46.30 2.51 1.06
N LEU A 153 -47.28 3.35 0.78
CA LEU A 153 -48.47 3.00 0.02
C LEU A 153 -48.68 4.02 -1.09
N LYS A 154 -48.98 3.53 -2.30
CA LYS A 154 -49.31 4.38 -3.45
C LYS A 154 -50.52 3.83 -4.18
N CYS A 155 -51.59 4.61 -4.20
CA CYS A 155 -52.81 4.30 -4.93
C CYS A 155 -52.81 5.04 -6.28
N ASP A 156 -52.72 4.28 -7.37
CA ASP A 156 -52.85 4.78 -8.73
C ASP A 156 -54.17 4.32 -9.34
N VAL A 157 -55.20 5.13 -9.11
CA VAL A 157 -56.56 4.89 -9.62
C VAL A 157 -56.60 4.93 -11.14
N THR A 158 -55.71 5.70 -11.80
CA THR A 158 -55.68 5.83 -13.26
C THR A 158 -55.23 4.53 -13.92
N ASN A 159 -54.21 3.89 -13.35
CA ASN A 159 -53.72 2.59 -13.79
C ASN A 159 -54.38 1.41 -13.07
N ASN A 160 -55.36 1.68 -12.20
CA ASN A 160 -56.14 0.69 -11.45
C ASN A 160 -55.23 -0.26 -10.64
N LYS A 161 -54.22 0.31 -9.98
CA LYS A 161 -53.21 -0.43 -9.21
C LYS A 161 -52.93 0.22 -7.86
N LEU A 162 -52.81 -0.64 -6.85
CA LEU A 162 -52.28 -0.30 -5.54
C LEU A 162 -50.88 -0.88 -5.41
N TYR A 163 -49.92 -0.06 -5.00
CA TYR A 163 -48.53 -0.43 -4.79
C TYR A 163 -48.16 -0.24 -3.33
N TRP A 164 -47.31 -1.11 -2.80
CA TRP A 164 -46.74 -0.92 -1.46
C TRP A 164 -45.30 -1.41 -1.36
N ASN A 165 -44.56 -0.79 -0.44
CA ASN A 165 -43.22 -1.18 -0.03
C ASN A 165 -43.19 -1.28 1.49
N VAL A 166 -42.39 -2.21 2.02
CA VAL A 166 -42.08 -2.27 3.45
C VAL A 166 -40.57 -2.13 3.61
N ILE A 167 -40.15 -1.14 4.41
CA ILE A 167 -38.76 -0.79 4.64
C ILE A 167 -38.47 -0.97 6.13
N SER A 168 -37.40 -1.68 6.46
CA SER A 168 -36.94 -1.84 7.85
C SER A 168 -36.03 -0.68 8.26
N CYS A 169 -36.26 -0.10 9.43
CA CYS A 169 -35.50 1.03 9.96
C CYS A 169 -34.49 0.63 11.04
N ASP A 170 -34.78 -0.41 11.82
CA ASP A 170 -33.97 -0.79 12.98
C ASP A 170 -33.46 -2.22 12.88
N LEU A 171 -32.29 -2.48 12.28
CA LEU A 171 -31.67 -3.80 12.41
C LEU A 171 -30.15 -3.76 12.62
N LYS A 172 -29.72 -4.43 13.70
CA LYS A 172 -28.31 -4.62 14.06
C LYS A 172 -27.56 -5.35 12.93
N PRO A 173 -26.25 -5.09 12.71
CA PRO A 173 -25.55 -5.39 11.45
C PRO A 173 -25.28 -6.88 11.13
N LYS A 174 -25.92 -7.83 11.81
CA LYS A 174 -25.66 -9.27 11.62
C LYS A 174 -26.89 -9.97 11.06
N MET A 175 -27.07 -9.79 9.75
CA MET A 175 -27.90 -10.59 8.83
C MET A 175 -29.21 -11.12 9.42
N MET A 176 -30.26 -10.29 9.32
CA MET A 176 -31.64 -10.77 9.43
C MET A 176 -32.35 -10.43 8.12
N THR A 177 -32.84 -11.43 7.41
CA THR A 177 -33.82 -11.22 6.34
C THR A 177 -35.19 -11.04 6.99
N PHE A 178 -36.10 -10.32 6.34
CA PHE A 178 -37.49 -10.27 6.77
C PHE A 178 -38.40 -10.58 5.58
N SER A 179 -39.50 -11.25 5.85
CA SER A 179 -40.64 -11.29 4.94
C SER A 179 -41.79 -10.57 5.63
N TYR A 180 -42.75 -10.10 4.84
CA TYR A 180 -43.94 -9.46 5.36
C TYR A 180 -45.17 -10.01 4.66
N ARG A 181 -46.31 -9.75 5.27
CA ARG A 181 -47.60 -10.18 4.79
C ARG A 181 -48.58 -9.02 4.90
N VAL A 182 -49.27 -8.73 3.81
CA VAL A 182 -50.28 -7.69 3.76
C VAL A 182 -51.64 -8.37 3.62
N ARG A 183 -52.55 -8.04 4.53
CA ARG A 183 -53.89 -8.59 4.57
C ARG A 183 -54.91 -7.48 4.39
N PHE A 184 -55.74 -7.62 3.35
CA PHE A 184 -56.89 -6.76 3.11
C PHE A 184 -58.13 -7.47 3.63
N THR A 185 -58.85 -6.85 4.55
CA THR A 185 -60.04 -7.44 5.17
C THR A 185 -61.24 -6.51 5.09
N ASN A 186 -62.42 -7.11 4.99
CA ASN A 186 -63.67 -6.45 5.29
C ASN A 186 -64.52 -7.35 6.21
N ASN A 187 -65.77 -6.95 6.48
CA ASN A 187 -66.67 -7.70 7.37
C ASN A 187 -67.01 -9.13 6.91
N ALA A 188 -66.74 -9.51 5.66
CA ALA A 188 -67.20 -10.77 5.06
C ALA A 188 -66.11 -11.63 4.40
N ALA A 189 -64.97 -11.03 4.02
CA ALA A 189 -63.93 -11.64 3.20
C ALA A 189 -62.54 -11.13 3.58
N ARG A 190 -61.53 -11.91 3.18
CA ARG A 190 -60.11 -11.57 3.37
C ARG A 190 -59.30 -11.91 2.13
N LEU A 191 -58.34 -11.06 1.81
CA LEU A 191 -57.36 -11.24 0.76
C LEU A 191 -55.97 -11.06 1.38
N GLU A 192 -55.04 -11.95 1.07
CA GLU A 192 -53.73 -11.96 1.72
C GLU A 192 -52.62 -12.08 0.67
N TYR A 193 -51.58 -11.27 0.85
CA TYR A 193 -50.36 -11.30 0.08
C TYR A 193 -49.20 -11.61 1.02
N SER A 194 -48.31 -12.52 0.61
CA SER A 194 -47.07 -12.80 1.32
C SER A 194 -45.90 -12.48 0.41
N SER A 195 -44.91 -11.81 0.99
CA SER A 195 -43.71 -11.37 0.29
C SER A 195 -42.64 -12.48 0.32
N ASP A 196 -41.69 -12.42 -0.62
CA ASP A 196 -40.45 -13.22 -0.51
C ASP A 196 -39.58 -12.73 0.67
N GLU A 197 -38.47 -13.41 0.96
CA GLU A 197 -37.49 -12.91 1.93
C GLU A 197 -36.68 -11.74 1.36
N TYR A 198 -36.72 -10.59 2.03
CA TYR A 198 -35.98 -9.39 1.66
C TYR A 198 -34.78 -9.17 2.56
N ASN A 199 -33.71 -8.66 1.95
CA ASN A 199 -32.60 -8.06 2.69
C ASN A 199 -33.02 -6.69 3.21
N VAL A 200 -32.62 -6.39 4.44
CA VAL A 200 -32.79 -5.09 5.06
C VAL A 200 -32.02 -4.05 4.25
N ARG A 201 -32.72 -3.03 3.77
CA ARG A 201 -32.14 -1.86 3.11
C ARG A 201 -32.44 -0.64 3.96
N PHE A 202 -31.39 0.12 4.26
CA PHE A 202 -31.55 1.42 4.90
C PHE A 202 -31.50 2.46 3.77
N THR A 203 -32.57 3.24 3.61
CA THR A 203 -32.66 4.28 2.58
C THR A 203 -32.75 5.65 3.24
N ASP A 204 -32.09 6.62 2.62
CA ASP A 204 -32.18 8.05 2.93
C ASP A 204 -33.16 8.80 2.01
N SER A 205 -33.63 8.13 0.95
CA SER A 205 -34.76 8.58 0.15
C SER A 205 -35.99 7.74 0.51
N PHE A 206 -37.01 8.43 1.01
CA PHE A 206 -38.33 7.86 1.31
C PHE A 206 -39.33 8.17 0.18
N ASP A 207 -38.82 8.50 -1.01
CA ASP A 207 -39.65 8.67 -2.20
C ASP A 207 -40.23 7.31 -2.60
N PHE A 208 -41.48 7.28 -3.03
CA PHE A 208 -42.04 6.04 -3.57
C PHE A 208 -41.46 5.76 -4.97
N VAL A 209 -40.51 4.84 -5.04
CA VAL A 209 -39.93 4.35 -6.28
C VAL A 209 -40.40 2.93 -6.54
N ILE A 210 -41.05 2.71 -7.69
CA ILE A 210 -41.39 1.36 -8.15
C ILE A 210 -40.09 0.65 -8.51
N CYS A 211 -39.80 -0.45 -7.81
CA CYS A 211 -38.61 -1.27 -8.01
C CYS A 211 -38.95 -2.77 -7.88
N ASP A 212 -37.95 -3.64 -8.02
CA ASP A 212 -38.14 -5.10 -7.97
C ASP A 212 -38.73 -5.61 -6.65
N THR A 213 -38.65 -4.82 -5.57
CA THR A 213 -39.22 -5.16 -4.26
C THR A 213 -40.63 -4.60 -4.04
N THR A 214 -41.16 -3.85 -5.01
CA THR A 214 -42.49 -3.24 -4.92
C THR A 214 -43.56 -4.26 -5.26
N ALA A 215 -44.38 -4.56 -4.27
CA ALA A 215 -45.56 -5.40 -4.47
C ALA A 215 -46.72 -4.54 -5.00
N CYS A 216 -47.56 -5.15 -5.83
CA CYS A 216 -48.74 -4.47 -6.36
C CYS A 216 -49.91 -5.43 -6.55
N ILE A 217 -51.11 -4.87 -6.52
CA ILE A 217 -52.36 -5.57 -6.81
C ILE A 217 -53.29 -4.66 -7.60
N ASN A 218 -54.12 -5.26 -8.44
CA ASN A 218 -55.16 -4.54 -9.16
C ASN A 218 -56.29 -4.15 -8.20
N ILE A 219 -56.74 -2.90 -8.26
CA ILE A 219 -57.78 -2.41 -7.34
C ILE A 219 -59.11 -3.15 -7.56
N ASN A 220 -59.45 -3.48 -8.81
CA ASN A 220 -60.65 -4.28 -9.10
C ASN A 220 -60.56 -5.70 -8.51
N ASP A 221 -59.36 -6.29 -8.45
CA ASP A 221 -59.20 -7.60 -7.80
C ASP A 221 -59.49 -7.50 -6.31
N ILE A 222 -59.10 -6.41 -5.64
CA ILE A 222 -59.48 -6.16 -4.24
C ILE A 222 -61.01 -6.05 -4.12
N ILE A 223 -61.65 -5.22 -4.95
CA ILE A 223 -63.10 -4.98 -4.90
C ILE A 223 -63.89 -6.28 -5.09
N VAL A 224 -63.51 -7.09 -6.09
CA VAL A 224 -64.20 -8.35 -6.41
C VAL A 224 -63.96 -9.39 -5.33
N ASN A 225 -62.72 -9.61 -4.90
CA ASN A 225 -62.41 -10.64 -3.90
C ASN A 225 -62.94 -10.29 -2.50
N LEU A 226 -63.16 -9.00 -2.22
CA LEU A 226 -63.79 -8.55 -0.98
C LEU A 226 -65.31 -8.34 -1.10
N ASN A 227 -65.96 -8.73 -2.20
CA ASN A 227 -67.42 -8.59 -2.40
C ASN A 227 -67.93 -7.14 -2.24
N GLU A 228 -67.36 -6.19 -2.99
CA GLU A 228 -67.77 -4.78 -2.99
C GLU A 228 -67.72 -4.15 -1.57
N PRO A 229 -66.53 -4.06 -0.96
CA PRO A 229 -66.37 -3.60 0.41
C PRO A 229 -66.75 -2.11 0.56
N THR A 230 -67.40 -1.77 1.69
CA THR A 230 -67.64 -0.36 2.09
C THR A 230 -66.47 0.25 2.84
N CYS A 231 -65.62 -0.60 3.44
CA CYS A 231 -64.40 -0.24 4.17
C CYS A 231 -63.43 -1.41 4.03
N ILE A 232 -62.15 -1.09 3.82
CA ILE A 232 -61.07 -2.07 3.68
C ILE A 232 -60.04 -1.77 4.75
N ILE A 233 -59.76 -2.74 5.61
CA ILE A 233 -58.68 -2.65 6.59
C ILE A 233 -57.47 -3.37 5.99
N CYS A 234 -56.36 -2.64 5.88
CA CYS A 234 -55.06 -3.16 5.49
C CYS A 234 -54.23 -3.42 6.76
N GLU A 235 -53.78 -4.65 6.94
CA GLU A 235 -52.95 -5.10 8.06
C GLU A 235 -51.59 -5.58 7.54
N ILE A 236 -50.50 -5.15 8.18
CA ILE A 236 -49.13 -5.51 7.80
C ILE A 236 -48.47 -6.33 8.93
N ASP A 237 -48.18 -7.59 8.63
CA ASP A 237 -47.52 -8.54 9.54
C ASP A 237 -46.06 -8.78 9.08
N ILE A 238 -45.07 -8.57 9.96
CA ILE A 238 -43.65 -8.85 9.66
C ILE A 238 -43.18 -10.19 10.25
N ASN A 239 -42.48 -11.00 9.46
CA ASN A 239 -41.78 -12.21 9.90
C ASN A 239 -40.26 -12.01 9.76
N VAL A 240 -39.53 -11.98 10.87
CA VAL A 240 -38.07 -11.80 10.89
C VAL A 240 -37.37 -13.16 10.99
N THR A 241 -36.43 -13.45 10.07
CA THR A 241 -35.66 -14.71 10.04
C THR A 241 -34.17 -14.42 10.29
N SER A 242 -33.59 -15.01 11.35
CA SER A 242 -32.17 -14.85 11.68
C SER A 242 -31.32 -15.95 11.02
N THR A 243 -30.40 -15.60 10.12
CA THR A 243 -29.37 -16.53 9.61
C THR A 243 -27.97 -15.95 9.83
N ILE A 244 -27.20 -16.59 10.71
CA ILE A 244 -25.83 -16.19 11.04
C ILE A 244 -24.88 -16.79 9.99
N SER A 245 -24.30 -15.96 9.12
CA SER A 245 -23.22 -16.37 8.22
C SER A 245 -21.91 -15.69 8.61
N SER A 246 -20.89 -16.49 8.93
CA SER A 246 -19.54 -16.04 9.25
C SER A 246 -18.70 -15.89 7.98
N LYS A 247 -18.26 -14.67 7.64
CA LYS A 247 -17.26 -14.46 6.58
C LYS A 247 -15.84 -14.86 7.02
N PRO A 248 -15.01 -15.39 6.11
CA PRO A 248 -13.66 -15.90 6.41
C PRO A 248 -12.58 -14.79 6.41
N LYS A 249 -11.47 -15.08 7.09
CA LYS A 249 -10.22 -14.29 7.13
C LYS A 249 -9.40 -14.51 5.85
N ILE A 250 -8.95 -13.42 5.21
CA ILE A 250 -7.86 -13.41 4.22
C ILE A 250 -6.96 -12.21 4.60
N LEU A 251 -5.69 -12.44 4.93
CA LEU A 251 -4.76 -11.38 5.39
C LEU A 251 -3.34 -11.47 4.77
N GLN A 252 -3.04 -12.43 3.89
CA GLN A 252 -1.67 -12.61 3.34
C GLN A 252 -1.47 -12.09 1.91
N GLU A 253 -2.49 -12.14 1.04
CA GLU A 253 -2.35 -11.75 -0.37
C GLU A 253 -2.28 -10.23 -0.57
N ASP A 254 -2.87 -9.45 0.34
CA ASP A 254 -2.94 -7.99 0.24
C ASP A 254 -1.57 -7.28 0.39
N GLU A 255 -0.61 -7.86 1.11
CA GLU A 255 0.64 -7.17 1.47
C GLU A 255 1.64 -7.07 0.30
N ASP A 256 1.75 -8.12 -0.52
CA ASP A 256 2.64 -8.15 -1.69
C ASP A 256 2.16 -7.21 -2.80
N GLU A 257 0.85 -7.10 -3.01
CA GLU A 257 0.28 -6.17 -4.00
C GLU A 257 0.47 -4.70 -3.57
N MET A 258 0.33 -4.41 -2.28
CA MET A 258 0.62 -3.08 -1.73
C MET A 258 2.08 -2.67 -1.93
N LEU A 259 3.04 -3.56 -1.66
CA LEU A 259 4.47 -3.25 -1.84
C LEU A 259 4.83 -3.04 -3.30
N LYS A 260 4.28 -3.85 -4.22
CA LYS A 260 4.48 -3.67 -5.67
C LYS A 260 3.97 -2.31 -6.16
N ALA A 261 2.85 -1.83 -5.63
CA ALA A 261 2.32 -0.51 -5.99
C ALA A 261 3.25 0.65 -5.59
N LEU A 262 4.21 0.42 -4.68
CA LEU A 262 5.21 1.42 -4.26
C LEU A 262 6.50 1.40 -5.09
N GLU A 263 6.62 0.49 -6.06
CA GLU A 263 7.77 0.44 -6.96
C GLU A 263 7.74 1.61 -7.95
N CYS A 264 8.89 2.23 -8.16
CA CYS A 264 9.05 3.28 -9.16
C CYS A 264 8.92 2.65 -10.55
N PRO A 265 8.08 3.21 -11.46
CA PRO A 265 7.91 2.66 -12.80
C PRO A 265 9.15 2.77 -13.70
N VAL A 266 10.20 3.46 -13.23
CA VAL A 266 11.43 3.70 -14.00
C VAL A 266 12.58 2.80 -13.55
N CYS A 267 12.85 2.74 -12.24
CA CYS A 267 13.95 1.93 -11.70
C CYS A 267 13.51 0.62 -11.05
N PHE A 268 12.22 0.41 -10.83
CA PHE A 268 11.65 -0.74 -10.13
C PHE A 268 12.14 -0.92 -8.68
N ASP A 269 12.88 0.07 -8.14
CA ASP A 269 13.12 0.18 -6.70
C ASP A 269 11.93 0.85 -6.02
N TYR A 270 11.74 0.61 -4.73
CA TYR A 270 10.73 1.29 -3.93
C TYR A 270 10.95 2.81 -3.89
N MET A 271 9.87 3.55 -4.14
CA MET A 271 9.86 5.01 -4.04
C MET A 271 10.05 5.44 -2.58
N VAL A 272 10.98 6.38 -2.37
CA VAL A 272 11.22 7.03 -1.08
C VAL A 272 11.16 8.55 -1.23
N PRO A 273 10.79 9.31 -0.18
CA PRO A 273 10.81 10.77 -0.22
C PRO A 273 12.20 11.33 -0.59
N PRO A 274 12.28 12.40 -1.39
CA PRO A 274 11.19 13.09 -2.08
C PRO A 274 10.62 12.28 -3.26
N ILE A 275 9.29 12.26 -3.41
CA ILE A 275 8.58 11.57 -4.49
C ILE A 275 8.00 12.60 -5.46
N ALA A 276 8.42 12.54 -6.72
CA ALA A 276 7.93 13.43 -7.77
C ALA A 276 6.58 12.96 -8.30
N GLN A 277 5.72 13.90 -8.70
CA GLN A 277 4.41 13.63 -9.28
C GLN A 277 4.21 14.45 -10.55
N CYS A 278 3.66 13.85 -11.61
CA CYS A 278 3.27 14.62 -12.80
C CYS A 278 1.87 15.22 -12.66
N ILE A 279 1.47 16.12 -13.57
CA ILE A 279 0.17 16.79 -13.54
C ILE A 279 -1.03 15.84 -13.64
N THR A 280 -0.82 14.61 -14.13
CA THR A 280 -1.87 13.57 -14.21
C THR A 280 -1.87 12.63 -12.99
N GLY A 281 -0.97 12.82 -12.02
CA GLY A 281 -0.95 12.05 -10.77
C GLY A 281 0.00 10.84 -10.72
N HIS A 282 0.76 10.54 -11.78
CA HIS A 282 1.77 9.47 -11.72
C HIS A 282 2.94 9.87 -10.84
N SER A 283 3.35 9.00 -9.91
CA SER A 283 4.49 9.25 -9.03
C SER A 283 5.69 8.37 -9.36
N PHE A 284 6.89 8.90 -9.11
CA PHE A 284 8.17 8.25 -9.37
C PHE A 284 9.27 8.89 -8.51
N CYS A 285 10.43 8.23 -8.40
CA CYS A 285 11.57 8.75 -7.63
C CYS A 285 12.03 10.12 -8.14
N SER A 286 12.27 11.09 -7.23
CA SER A 286 12.70 12.44 -7.63
C SER A 286 14.03 12.46 -8.41
N SER A 287 14.94 11.52 -8.15
CA SER A 287 16.21 11.39 -8.88
C SER A 287 16.01 11.22 -10.40
N HIS A 288 14.90 10.63 -10.81
CA HIS A 288 14.59 10.45 -12.23
C HIS A 288 14.10 11.75 -12.86
N LYS A 289 13.38 12.62 -12.11
CA LYS A 289 12.98 13.96 -12.57
C LYS A 289 14.18 14.84 -12.91
N ASP A 290 15.25 14.73 -12.13
CA ASP A 290 16.46 15.54 -12.29
C ASP A 290 17.30 15.10 -13.49
N SER A 291 17.19 13.82 -13.86
CA SER A 291 17.94 13.21 -14.97
C SER A 291 17.25 13.32 -16.34
N LEU A 292 16.01 13.82 -16.39
CA LEU A 292 15.23 13.90 -17.63
C LEU A 292 15.69 15.06 -18.54
N PRO A 293 15.71 14.86 -19.87
CA PRO A 293 15.98 15.94 -20.82
C PRO A 293 14.83 16.95 -20.88
N GLU A 294 15.15 18.19 -21.27
CA GLU A 294 14.13 19.22 -21.49
C GLU A 294 13.41 19.03 -22.84
N PRO A 295 12.07 19.17 -22.91
CA PRO A 295 11.15 19.42 -21.79
C PRO A 295 10.93 18.17 -20.92
N LYS A 296 10.86 18.34 -19.60
CA LYS A 296 10.62 17.22 -18.67
C LYS A 296 9.24 16.60 -18.87
N LEU A 297 9.19 15.39 -19.41
CA LEU A 297 7.96 14.62 -19.63
C LEU A 297 7.88 13.41 -18.68
N CYS A 298 6.65 13.07 -18.27
CA CYS A 298 6.38 11.97 -17.36
C CYS A 298 6.97 10.64 -17.87
N PRO A 299 7.91 10.02 -17.11
CA PRO A 299 8.54 8.76 -17.53
C PRO A 299 7.63 7.55 -17.34
N ALA A 300 6.50 7.69 -16.62
CA ALA A 300 5.50 6.64 -16.40
C ALA A 300 4.56 6.43 -17.61
N GLY A 301 4.85 7.00 -18.78
CA GLY A 301 4.16 6.70 -20.04
C GLY A 301 3.00 7.63 -20.43
N CYS A 302 2.60 8.59 -19.59
CA CYS A 302 1.52 9.53 -19.95
C CYS A 302 1.99 10.74 -20.80
N ALA A 303 3.30 10.91 -20.98
CA ALA A 303 3.92 11.98 -21.79
C ALA A 303 3.50 13.42 -21.42
N SER A 304 2.91 13.63 -20.23
CA SER A 304 2.52 14.95 -19.74
C SER A 304 3.71 15.69 -19.14
N THR A 305 3.67 17.02 -19.14
CA THR A 305 4.74 17.85 -18.56
C THR A 305 4.86 17.63 -17.06
N ILE A 306 6.09 17.64 -16.56
CA ILE A 306 6.40 17.54 -15.14
C ILE A 306 6.72 18.94 -14.62
N GLY A 307 5.93 19.43 -13.67
CA GLY A 307 6.22 20.65 -12.92
C GLY A 307 7.13 20.39 -11.72
N ASP A 308 7.27 21.37 -10.83
CA ASP A 308 7.96 21.19 -9.56
C ASP A 308 7.08 20.57 -8.46
N THR A 309 6.33 19.52 -8.81
CA THR A 309 5.29 18.93 -7.95
C THR A 309 5.75 17.65 -7.27
N ARG A 310 5.41 17.52 -5.98
CA ARG A 310 5.72 16.36 -5.12
C ARG A 310 4.45 15.71 -4.61
N ASN A 311 4.50 14.39 -4.39
CA ASN A 311 3.40 13.65 -3.79
C ASN A 311 3.55 13.59 -2.26
N PHE A 312 3.16 14.66 -1.56
CA PHE A 312 3.26 14.72 -0.09
C PHE A 312 2.47 13.63 0.63
N LEU A 313 1.30 13.24 0.09
CA LEU A 313 0.48 12.18 0.65
C LEU A 313 1.22 10.83 0.63
N LEU A 314 1.80 10.48 -0.53
CA LEU A 314 2.56 9.25 -0.67
C LEU A 314 3.85 9.30 0.18
N GLU A 315 4.49 10.45 0.30
CA GLU A 315 5.63 10.63 1.19
C GLU A 315 5.28 10.39 2.66
N GLN A 316 4.11 10.80 3.13
CA GLN A 316 3.65 10.49 4.49
C GLN A 316 3.50 8.97 4.69
N ILE A 317 2.92 8.28 3.71
CA ILE A 317 2.70 6.83 3.75
C ILE A 317 4.03 6.06 3.72
N THR A 318 4.96 6.46 2.84
CA THR A 318 6.26 5.80 2.68
C THR A 318 7.16 5.93 3.91
N ASN A 319 7.01 6.99 4.70
CA ASN A 319 7.74 7.12 5.96
C ASN A 319 7.29 6.12 7.06
N ILE A 320 6.18 5.42 6.83
CA ILE A 320 5.52 4.57 7.82
C ILE A 320 5.58 3.10 7.42
N ILE A 321 5.48 2.82 6.11
CA ILE A 321 5.59 1.47 5.58
C ILE A 321 7.05 1.01 5.69
N GLU A 322 7.25 -0.27 6.02
CA GLU A 322 8.56 -0.91 5.95
C GLU A 322 8.75 -1.53 4.58
N TYR A 323 9.89 -1.22 3.97
CA TYR A 323 10.34 -1.76 2.70
C TYR A 323 11.34 -2.88 2.95
N PRO A 324 11.25 -4.00 2.23
CA PRO A 324 12.38 -4.90 2.14
C PRO A 324 13.53 -4.20 1.41
N CYS A 325 14.75 -4.46 1.85
CA CYS A 325 15.96 -4.02 1.15
C CYS A 325 15.91 -4.44 -0.33
N LYS A 326 16.29 -3.56 -1.27
CA LYS A 326 16.37 -3.92 -2.71
C LYS A 326 17.26 -5.13 -3.01
N TYR A 327 18.13 -5.50 -2.06
CA TYR A 327 18.98 -6.68 -2.11
C TYR A 327 18.38 -7.91 -1.42
N ASN A 328 17.07 -7.94 -1.14
CA ASN A 328 16.36 -9.11 -0.62
C ASN A 328 16.56 -10.34 -1.53
N LYS A 329 16.52 -10.15 -2.86
CA LYS A 329 16.87 -11.18 -3.86
C LYS A 329 18.31 -11.74 -3.74
N TYR A 330 19.17 -11.03 -3.03
CA TYR A 330 20.55 -11.43 -2.71
C TYR A 330 20.73 -11.95 -1.27
N GLY A 331 19.63 -12.13 -0.53
CA GLY A 331 19.60 -12.71 0.80
C GLY A 331 19.44 -11.71 1.94
N CYS A 332 19.27 -10.41 1.64
CA CYS A 332 19.04 -9.42 2.69
C CYS A 332 17.62 -9.51 3.27
N ALA A 333 17.50 -9.96 4.52
CA ALA A 333 16.22 -9.98 5.23
C ALA A 333 15.85 -8.66 5.92
N HIS A 334 16.64 -7.60 5.74
CA HIS A 334 16.40 -6.31 6.40
C HIS A 334 15.18 -5.62 5.82
N THR A 335 14.27 -5.19 6.70
CA THR A 335 13.14 -4.32 6.38
C THR A 335 13.26 -3.02 7.17
N ALA A 336 12.98 -1.89 6.54
CA ALA A 336 13.00 -0.59 7.21
C ALA A 336 12.14 0.43 6.45
N ASN A 337 11.72 1.50 7.14
CA ASN A 337 10.99 2.59 6.50
C ASN A 337 11.88 3.44 5.58
N ALA A 338 11.25 4.33 4.81
CA ALA A 338 11.92 5.15 3.81
C ALA A 338 13.10 6.00 4.34
N LYS A 339 13.11 6.36 5.63
CA LYS A 339 14.19 7.17 6.23
C LYS A 339 15.47 6.37 6.47
N ILE A 340 15.34 5.08 6.75
CA ILE A 340 16.46 4.23 7.19
C ILE A 340 16.91 3.32 6.05
N ILE A 341 15.99 2.89 5.18
CA ILE A 341 16.27 1.87 4.17
C ILE A 341 17.35 2.31 3.19
N LYS A 342 17.43 3.60 2.84
CA LYS A 342 18.46 4.11 1.92
C LYS A 342 19.87 4.05 2.49
N ASP A 343 20.04 4.38 3.77
CA ASP A 343 21.33 4.29 4.44
C ASP A 343 21.77 2.83 4.54
N HIS A 344 20.84 1.93 4.88
CA HIS A 344 21.10 0.49 4.85
C HIS A 344 21.50 0.01 3.46
N GLU A 345 20.73 0.36 2.41
CA GLU A 345 21.00 -0.04 1.03
C GLU A 345 22.36 0.48 0.54
N ALA A 346 22.83 1.64 0.99
CA ALA A 346 24.13 2.17 0.63
C ALA A 346 25.30 1.35 1.21
N SER A 347 25.09 0.70 2.37
CA SER A 347 26.11 -0.10 3.07
C SER A 347 25.71 -1.57 3.22
N CYS A 348 24.79 -2.08 2.39
CA CYS A 348 24.25 -3.42 2.56
C CYS A 348 25.27 -4.46 2.11
N ILE A 349 25.62 -5.39 3.01
CA ILE A 349 26.55 -6.49 2.75
C ILE A 349 26.10 -7.48 1.67
N HIS A 350 24.79 -7.51 1.37
CA HIS A 350 24.20 -8.32 0.32
C HIS A 350 24.10 -7.57 -1.02
N GLY A 351 24.59 -6.33 -1.08
CA GLY A 351 24.73 -5.58 -2.32
C GLY A 351 25.63 -6.32 -3.33
N PRO A 352 25.48 -6.02 -4.63
CA PRO A 352 26.32 -6.61 -5.66
C PRO A 352 27.77 -6.12 -5.54
N TYR A 353 28.70 -7.04 -5.77
CA TYR A 353 30.13 -6.81 -5.80
C TYR A 353 30.54 -6.44 -7.23
N LYS A 354 31.31 -5.35 -7.36
CA LYS A 354 31.99 -4.99 -8.61
C LYS A 354 33.27 -5.80 -8.75
N CYS A 355 33.69 -6.04 -10.00
CA CYS A 355 35.00 -6.62 -10.26
C CYS A 355 36.10 -5.71 -9.70
N ILE A 356 37.10 -6.31 -9.06
CA ILE A 356 38.25 -5.61 -8.46
C ILE A 356 39.28 -5.12 -9.49
N ILE A 357 39.08 -5.48 -10.77
CA ILE A 357 39.87 -5.00 -11.90
C ILE A 357 39.19 -3.76 -12.47
N GLU A 358 39.86 -2.60 -12.40
CA GLU A 358 39.27 -1.29 -12.70
C GLU A 358 38.69 -1.14 -14.12
N THR A 359 39.23 -1.88 -15.08
CA THR A 359 38.76 -1.87 -16.47
C THR A 359 37.53 -2.76 -16.71
N CYS A 360 37.07 -3.51 -15.70
CA CYS A 360 35.94 -4.44 -15.80
C CYS A 360 34.65 -3.84 -15.24
N GLN A 361 33.55 -3.99 -15.99
CA GLN A 361 32.23 -3.51 -15.60
C GLN A 361 31.34 -4.60 -14.98
N TRP A 362 31.89 -5.77 -14.66
CA TRP A 362 31.12 -6.85 -14.08
C TRP A 362 30.65 -6.51 -12.66
N GLU A 363 29.39 -6.81 -12.37
CA GLU A 363 28.74 -6.55 -11.07
C GLU A 363 27.70 -7.64 -10.78
N ASN A 364 27.89 -8.43 -9.70
CA ASN A 364 26.96 -9.48 -9.28
C ASN A 364 27.22 -9.96 -7.82
N LYS A 365 26.62 -11.07 -7.39
CA LYS A 365 26.87 -11.67 -6.06
C LYS A 365 28.34 -12.04 -5.86
N TYR A 366 28.85 -11.91 -4.64
CA TYR A 366 30.23 -12.31 -4.28
C TYR A 366 30.53 -13.78 -4.65
N SER A 367 29.57 -14.68 -4.49
CA SER A 367 29.72 -16.11 -4.85
C SER A 367 30.09 -16.33 -6.32
N GLU A 368 29.69 -15.43 -7.22
CA GLU A 368 29.98 -15.50 -8.65
C GLU A 368 31.29 -14.78 -9.02
N LEU A 369 31.83 -13.93 -8.14
CA LEU A 369 33.02 -13.12 -8.41
C LEU A 369 34.24 -13.99 -8.68
N LYS A 370 34.43 -15.07 -7.91
CA LYS A 370 35.53 -16.03 -8.12
C LYS A 370 35.49 -16.65 -9.51
N ASN A 371 34.32 -17.10 -9.94
CA ASN A 371 34.12 -17.70 -11.26
C ASN A 371 34.34 -16.67 -12.38
N HIS A 372 33.82 -15.45 -12.21
CA HIS A 372 34.06 -14.35 -13.13
C HIS A 372 35.55 -14.05 -13.31
N LEU A 373 36.29 -13.91 -12.22
CA LEU A 373 37.73 -13.64 -12.23
C LEU A 373 38.50 -14.76 -12.94
N LEU A 374 38.19 -16.03 -12.65
CA LEU A 374 38.84 -17.18 -13.28
C LEU A 374 38.59 -17.28 -14.79
N GLN A 375 37.41 -16.86 -15.26
CA GLN A 375 37.04 -16.93 -16.68
C GLN A 375 37.51 -15.72 -17.49
N ASN A 376 37.49 -14.53 -16.92
CA ASN A 376 37.67 -13.27 -17.66
C ASN A 376 38.97 -12.52 -17.30
N HIS A 377 39.58 -12.84 -16.17
CA HIS A 377 40.76 -12.16 -15.63
C HIS A 377 41.85 -13.13 -15.19
N LYS A 378 41.98 -14.27 -15.89
CA LYS A 378 42.94 -15.32 -15.53
C LYS A 378 44.38 -14.79 -15.41
N ASP A 379 44.76 -13.85 -16.29
CA ASP A 379 46.09 -13.25 -16.29
C ASP A 379 46.36 -12.33 -15.08
N ASN A 380 45.31 -11.86 -14.39
CA ASN A 380 45.42 -11.04 -13.19
C ASN A 380 45.46 -11.87 -11.89
N ILE A 381 45.18 -13.18 -11.98
CA ILE A 381 45.19 -14.09 -10.83
C ILE A 381 46.61 -14.60 -10.59
N LEU A 382 47.11 -14.39 -9.38
CA LEU A 382 48.36 -14.98 -8.91
C LEU A 382 48.16 -16.47 -8.59
N GLU A 383 48.38 -17.33 -9.59
CA GLU A 383 48.38 -18.79 -9.40
C GLU A 383 49.65 -19.29 -8.68
N ILE A 384 50.73 -18.51 -8.69
CA ILE A 384 52.04 -18.88 -8.12
C ILE A 384 52.38 -17.93 -6.98
N ASN A 385 52.81 -18.48 -5.84
CA ASN A 385 53.27 -17.74 -4.64
C ASN A 385 54.62 -17.03 -4.86
N SER A 386 55.00 -16.67 -6.09
CA SER A 386 56.27 -16.06 -6.45
C SER A 386 56.04 -15.03 -7.56
N ILE A 387 56.41 -13.79 -7.28
CA ILE A 387 56.26 -12.64 -8.19
C ILE A 387 57.65 -12.21 -8.63
N THR A 388 57.83 -12.10 -9.94
CA THR A 388 59.00 -11.45 -10.55
C THR A 388 58.54 -10.09 -11.08
N TYR A 389 58.99 -9.02 -10.45
CA TYR A 389 58.69 -7.65 -10.88
C TYR A 389 59.91 -7.04 -11.56
N ILE A 390 59.70 -6.40 -12.72
CA ILE A 390 60.74 -5.68 -13.46
C ILE A 390 60.69 -4.23 -13.00
N ILE A 391 61.78 -3.76 -12.38
CA ILE A 391 61.91 -2.39 -11.91
C ILE A 391 62.19 -1.50 -13.11
N ASP A 392 61.20 -0.70 -13.48
CA ASP A 392 61.39 0.37 -14.45
C ASP A 392 61.87 1.63 -13.72
N LYS A 393 63.16 1.96 -13.88
CA LYS A 393 63.76 3.17 -13.29
C LYS A 393 63.30 4.46 -13.98
N SER A 394 62.63 4.38 -15.14
CA SER A 394 62.15 5.54 -15.89
C SER A 394 60.75 6.00 -15.44
N LEU A 395 60.00 5.15 -14.75
CA LEU A 395 58.64 5.40 -14.26
C LEU A 395 58.56 5.11 -12.75
N PRO A 396 58.98 6.04 -11.89
CA PRO A 396 59.14 5.79 -10.45
C PRO A 396 57.81 5.60 -9.69
N ASP A 397 56.65 5.86 -10.30
CA ASP A 397 55.32 5.79 -9.66
C ASP A 397 54.40 4.78 -10.38
N GLN A 398 54.83 3.52 -10.46
CA GLN A 398 54.01 2.45 -11.05
C GLN A 398 53.28 1.66 -9.95
N SER A 399 51.95 1.55 -10.09
CA SER A 399 51.12 0.69 -9.26
C SER A 399 50.62 -0.53 -10.04
N ASN A 400 50.81 -1.71 -9.48
CA ASN A 400 50.23 -2.95 -9.97
C ASN A 400 49.24 -3.50 -8.96
N SER A 401 48.20 -4.16 -9.45
CA SER A 401 47.28 -4.93 -8.61
C SER A 401 47.21 -6.36 -9.09
N TYR A 402 47.17 -7.27 -8.13
CA TYR A 402 47.03 -8.69 -8.38
C TYR A 402 45.89 -9.27 -7.56
N VAL A 403 45.31 -10.35 -8.07
CA VAL A 403 44.22 -11.05 -7.39
C VAL A 403 44.74 -12.36 -6.82
N ILE A 404 44.54 -12.57 -5.52
CA ILE A 404 44.85 -13.83 -4.85
C ILE A 404 43.52 -14.46 -4.45
N ALA A 405 43.16 -15.57 -5.11
CA ALA A 405 41.94 -16.31 -4.80
C ALA A 405 42.30 -17.58 -4.00
N THR A 406 41.86 -17.64 -2.75
CA THR A 406 41.95 -18.85 -1.91
C THR A 406 40.68 -19.70 -2.07
N ASN A 407 40.56 -20.82 -1.35
CA ASN A 407 39.34 -21.64 -1.39
C ASN A 407 38.13 -20.84 -0.92
N ASP A 408 38.30 -20.08 0.17
CA ASP A 408 37.20 -19.42 0.87
C ASP A 408 37.10 -17.91 0.53
N ASN A 409 38.23 -17.23 0.31
CA ASN A 409 38.28 -15.78 0.19
C ASN A 409 39.08 -15.25 -1.01
N ILE A 410 38.69 -14.08 -1.50
CA ILE A 410 39.37 -13.34 -2.57
C ILE A 410 40.07 -12.13 -1.94
N PHE A 411 41.33 -11.93 -2.32
CA PHE A 411 42.16 -10.81 -1.85
C PHE A 411 42.70 -10.01 -3.04
N LYS A 412 42.82 -8.69 -2.85
CA LYS A 412 43.52 -7.77 -3.76
C LYS A 412 44.89 -7.46 -3.15
N LEU A 413 45.96 -7.77 -3.87
CA LEU A 413 47.32 -7.36 -3.52
C LEU A 413 47.67 -6.11 -4.31
N LEU A 414 47.83 -4.98 -3.62
CA LEU A 414 48.35 -3.75 -4.19
C LEU A 414 49.88 -3.71 -4.02
N PHE A 415 50.57 -3.37 -5.09
CA PHE A 415 52.01 -3.15 -5.11
C PHE A 415 52.30 -1.81 -5.78
N LYS A 416 53.08 -0.95 -5.13
CA LYS A 416 53.47 0.35 -5.68
C LYS A 416 54.97 0.56 -5.56
N GLN A 417 55.61 0.91 -6.66
CA GLN A 417 56.96 1.46 -6.68
C GLN A 417 56.85 2.98 -6.48
N GLU A 418 57.69 3.51 -5.60
CA GLU A 418 57.95 4.95 -5.46
C GLU A 418 59.45 5.21 -5.68
N ALA A 419 59.85 6.49 -5.70
CA ALA A 419 61.24 6.88 -5.98
C ALA A 419 62.30 6.25 -5.03
N ASP A 420 61.96 6.00 -3.76
CA ASP A 420 62.89 5.48 -2.74
C ASP A 420 62.33 4.28 -1.94
N ALA A 421 61.15 3.77 -2.30
CA ALA A 421 60.49 2.72 -1.56
C ALA A 421 59.59 1.84 -2.43
N PHE A 422 59.28 0.67 -1.91
CA PHE A 422 58.28 -0.23 -2.43
C PHE A 422 57.21 -0.49 -1.35
N LEU A 423 55.95 -0.45 -1.76
CA LEU A 423 54.79 -0.55 -0.89
C LEU A 423 53.96 -1.78 -1.28
N TRP A 424 53.52 -2.54 -0.27
CA TRP A 424 52.60 -3.66 -0.45
C TRP A 424 51.42 -3.57 0.52
N SER A 425 50.21 -3.78 0.03
CA SER A 425 49.01 -3.87 0.86
C SER A 425 48.15 -5.05 0.40
N LEU A 426 47.71 -5.88 1.33
CA LEU A 426 46.76 -6.96 1.07
C LEU A 426 45.40 -6.52 1.58
N GLN A 427 44.39 -6.63 0.73
CA GLN A 427 43.03 -6.25 1.05
C GLN A 427 42.07 -7.43 0.85
N VAL A 428 41.16 -7.66 1.79
CA VAL A 428 40.08 -8.64 1.62
C VAL A 428 38.95 -8.03 0.81
N VAL A 429 38.42 -8.78 -0.15
CA VAL A 429 37.37 -8.28 -1.05
C VAL A 429 35.98 -8.41 -0.41
N ASP A 430 35.70 -9.51 0.28
CA ASP A 430 34.42 -9.71 0.98
C ASP A 430 34.38 -8.87 2.25
N SER A 431 33.40 -7.97 2.33
CA SER A 431 33.17 -7.12 3.50
C SER A 431 32.68 -7.90 4.73
N ASN A 432 32.17 -9.12 4.56
CA ASN A 432 31.72 -9.99 5.66
C ASN A 432 32.87 -10.74 6.34
N VAL A 433 34.04 -10.72 5.73
CA VAL A 433 35.21 -11.44 6.25
C VAL A 433 35.97 -10.52 7.17
N ASP A 434 36.20 -11.00 8.40
CA ASP A 434 37.06 -10.33 9.36
C ASP A 434 38.51 -10.32 8.86
N PHE A 435 38.92 -9.20 8.26
CA PHE A 435 40.27 -9.00 7.72
C PHE A 435 41.35 -9.18 8.79
N SER A 436 41.04 -9.04 10.08
CA SER A 436 42.03 -9.19 11.15
C SER A 436 42.56 -10.61 11.30
N LYS A 437 41.84 -11.60 10.76
CA LYS A 437 42.25 -13.00 10.71
C LYS A 437 43.26 -13.30 9.61
N TYR A 438 43.56 -12.35 8.71
CA TYR A 438 44.45 -12.61 7.58
C TYR A 438 45.70 -11.75 7.64
N MET A 439 46.84 -12.36 7.31
CA MET A 439 48.14 -11.70 7.24
C MET A 439 48.75 -11.90 5.85
N LEU A 440 49.32 -10.83 5.31
CA LEU A 440 50.23 -10.86 4.17
C LEU A 440 51.61 -11.28 4.67
N GLU A 441 52.21 -12.27 4.02
CA GLU A 441 53.62 -12.61 4.19
C GLU A 441 54.39 -12.34 2.90
N LEU A 442 55.47 -11.59 3.01
CA LEU A 442 56.45 -11.37 1.96
C LEU A 442 57.76 -12.06 2.35
N ASP A 443 58.29 -12.89 1.45
CA ASP A 443 59.55 -13.60 1.62
C ASP A 443 60.48 -13.32 0.44
N PHE A 444 61.52 -12.53 0.70
CA PHE A 444 62.57 -12.19 -0.25
C PHE A 444 63.80 -13.05 0.04
N THR A 445 64.38 -13.65 -1.00
CA THR A 445 65.60 -14.46 -0.89
C THR A 445 66.62 -13.99 -1.92
N SER A 446 67.78 -13.52 -1.47
CA SER A 446 68.90 -13.10 -2.33
C SER A 446 69.69 -14.30 -2.85
N GLN A 447 70.47 -14.10 -3.92
CA GLN A 447 71.47 -15.07 -4.40
C GLN A 447 72.51 -15.44 -3.32
N ASN A 448 72.81 -14.50 -2.42
CA ASN A 448 73.76 -14.70 -1.31
C ASN A 448 73.14 -15.40 -0.09
N LYS A 449 71.91 -15.96 -0.23
CA LYS A 449 71.12 -16.56 0.85
C LYS A 449 70.74 -15.61 1.99
N GLU A 450 70.85 -14.30 1.79
CA GLU A 450 70.19 -13.32 2.64
C GLU A 450 68.67 -13.44 2.48
N LYS A 451 67.94 -13.23 3.58
CA LYS A 451 66.49 -13.39 3.61
C LYS A 451 65.83 -12.23 4.33
N ILE A 452 64.82 -11.64 3.71
CA ILE A 452 63.89 -10.71 4.37
C ILE A 452 62.54 -11.42 4.42
N TYR A 453 61.99 -11.55 5.62
CA TYR A 453 60.65 -12.07 5.84
C TYR A 453 59.87 -11.06 6.67
N ILE A 454 58.76 -10.58 6.11
CA ILE A 454 57.92 -9.56 6.74
C ILE A 454 56.48 -10.03 6.66
N ARG A 455 55.75 -9.80 7.74
CA ARG A 455 54.31 -10.04 7.80
C ARG A 455 53.57 -8.79 8.23
N LYS A 456 52.39 -8.56 7.66
CA LYS A 456 51.51 -7.45 8.00
C LYS A 456 50.05 -7.89 7.91
N GLN A 457 49.19 -7.31 8.73
CA GLN A 457 47.76 -7.60 8.73
C GLN A 457 47.11 -7.18 7.41
N CYS A 458 46.05 -7.89 7.02
CA CYS A 458 45.20 -7.52 5.91
C CYS A 458 44.42 -6.24 6.23
N ALA A 459 43.99 -5.53 5.20
CA ALA A 459 43.18 -4.31 5.28
C ALA A 459 41.79 -4.55 4.63
N PRO A 460 40.79 -3.70 4.92
CA PRO A 460 39.57 -3.69 4.12
C PRO A 460 39.85 -3.18 2.69
N LEU A 461 39.01 -3.58 1.73
CA LEU A 461 39.10 -3.14 0.34
C LEU A 461 39.02 -1.62 0.24
N ASN A 462 40.00 -1.01 -0.42
CA ASN A 462 40.01 0.41 -0.76
C ASN A 462 40.70 0.60 -2.13
N ASN A 463 40.51 1.76 -2.74
CA ASN A 463 41.14 2.08 -4.02
C ASN A 463 42.65 2.33 -3.88
N ASP A 464 43.14 2.70 -2.69
CA ASP A 464 44.53 3.11 -2.45
C ASP A 464 45.12 2.60 -1.12
N PHE A 465 46.36 3.02 -0.82
CA PHE A 465 47.13 2.72 0.41
C PHE A 465 46.68 3.51 1.66
N ASP A 466 45.52 4.16 1.64
CA ASP A 466 45.05 5.11 2.67
C ASP A 466 44.85 4.54 4.09
N ASN A 467 44.83 3.22 4.25
CA ASN A 467 44.51 2.58 5.53
C ASN A 467 45.70 2.51 6.51
N ASP A 468 46.90 3.02 6.16
CA ASP A 468 48.16 2.86 6.91
C ASP A 468 48.58 1.38 7.18
N VAL A 469 47.84 0.43 6.63
CA VAL A 469 48.10 -1.00 6.70
C VAL A 469 48.81 -1.43 5.42
N PHE A 470 50.12 -1.19 5.40
CA PHE A 470 51.01 -1.63 4.33
C PHE A 470 52.40 -2.03 4.86
N ILE A 471 53.15 -2.73 4.02
CA ILE A 471 54.57 -3.00 4.19
C ILE A 471 55.31 -1.99 3.30
N GLU A 472 56.23 -1.24 3.90
CA GLU A 472 57.14 -0.37 3.17
C GLU A 472 58.56 -0.91 3.31
N LEU A 473 59.25 -1.08 2.19
CA LEU A 473 60.68 -1.39 2.16
C LEU A 473 61.41 -0.36 1.30
N LYS A 474 62.42 0.28 1.87
CA LYS A 474 63.26 1.25 1.17
C LYS A 474 64.13 0.54 0.12
N CYS A 475 64.43 1.25 -0.97
CA CYS A 475 65.28 0.74 -2.04
C CYS A 475 66.65 0.23 -1.53
N ASN A 476 67.20 0.87 -0.51
CA ASN A 476 68.45 0.45 0.12
C ASN A 476 68.36 -0.90 0.84
N GLN A 477 67.21 -1.25 1.42
CA GLN A 477 66.97 -2.53 2.12
C GLN A 477 66.84 -3.68 1.13
N LEU A 478 66.33 -3.40 -0.08
CA LEU A 478 66.12 -4.41 -1.13
C LEU A 478 67.28 -4.51 -2.12
N ARG A 479 68.34 -3.71 -1.96
CA ARG A 479 69.45 -3.63 -2.93
C ARG A 479 70.11 -4.97 -3.24
N THR A 480 70.28 -5.86 -2.25
CA THR A 480 70.88 -7.19 -2.44
C THR A 480 69.90 -8.24 -2.98
N PHE A 481 68.62 -7.90 -3.09
CA PHE A 481 67.52 -8.75 -3.57
C PHE A 481 67.11 -8.43 -5.00
N ILE A 482 67.59 -7.33 -5.56
CA ILE A 482 67.37 -6.91 -6.95
C ILE A 482 68.52 -7.42 -7.81
N ASN A 483 68.22 -8.19 -8.86
CA ASN A 483 69.20 -8.68 -9.84
C ASN A 483 68.78 -8.30 -11.24
N ASP A 484 69.65 -7.63 -12.00
CA ASP A 484 69.36 -7.17 -13.37
C ASP A 484 68.00 -6.44 -13.47
N ASP A 485 67.72 -5.57 -12.49
CA ASP A 485 66.47 -4.84 -12.33
C ASP A 485 65.23 -5.72 -12.11
N LEU A 486 65.41 -6.99 -11.74
CA LEU A 486 64.35 -7.91 -11.33
C LEU A 486 64.29 -8.02 -9.81
N LEU A 487 63.10 -7.78 -9.25
CA LEU A 487 62.77 -8.04 -7.85
C LEU A 487 61.94 -9.33 -7.77
N LEU A 488 62.53 -10.37 -7.17
CA LEU A 488 61.86 -11.66 -6.96
C LEU A 488 61.46 -11.80 -5.49
N TYR A 489 60.18 -12.07 -5.24
CA TYR A 489 59.68 -12.30 -3.89
C TYR A 489 58.52 -13.29 -3.88
N LYS A 490 58.35 -13.96 -2.75
CA LYS A 490 57.23 -14.86 -2.50
C LYS A 490 56.15 -14.14 -1.72
N VAL A 491 54.90 -14.37 -2.13
CA VAL A 491 53.72 -13.83 -1.46
C VAL A 491 52.87 -14.97 -0.94
N ARG A 492 52.42 -14.87 0.31
CA ARG A 492 51.44 -15.78 0.89
C ARG A 492 50.41 -15.01 1.69
N VAL A 493 49.17 -15.51 1.66
CA VAL A 493 48.10 -15.08 2.57
C VAL A 493 47.94 -16.19 3.61
N VAL A 494 48.00 -15.84 4.88
CA VAL A 494 47.92 -16.79 5.99
C VAL A 494 46.79 -16.38 6.93
N GLU A 495 45.95 -17.34 7.30
CA GLU A 495 44.93 -17.17 8.32
C GLU A 495 45.55 -17.37 9.71
N VAL A 496 45.31 -16.43 10.62
CA VAL A 496 45.74 -16.45 12.02
C VAL A 496 44.54 -16.74 12.89
N ASN A 497 44.66 -17.78 13.72
CA ASN A 497 43.64 -18.21 14.68
C ASN A 497 43.53 -17.30 15.90
#